data_AF-A0A7K4EFY2-F1
#
_entry.id   AF-A0A7K4EFY2-F1
#
_cell.length_a   1.000
_cell.length_b   1.000
_cell.length_c   1.000
_cell.angle_alpha   90.00
_cell.angle_beta   90.00
_cell.angle_gamma   90.00
#
_symmetry.space_group_name_H-M   'P 1'
#
loop_
_entity.id
_entity.type
_entity.pdbx_description
1 polymer ?
#
loop_
_entity_poly.entity_id
_entity_poly.type
_entity_poly.pdbx_seq_one_letter_code
_entity_poly.pdbx_strand_id
1 'polypeptide(L)'
;MVNAYDNSILYTDHVLGQLLDLLKAREQRFDTAMLYVSDHGESLGEKGVYLHGLPYAMAPSEQTRVPMVAWLSEGFARSGGASMECLRGRRDSPLSHDNLFHSMLGLMGVSTSVYREELDLFRPCGAGPGQVAAAAANDAVRSAP
;
A
#
# COMPACT_ATOMS: atom_id res chain seq x y z
N MET A 1 20.42 -20.75 -2.63
CA MET A 1 19.28 -20.25 -1.84
C MET A 1 18.97 -18.82 -2.25
N VAL A 2 19.92 -17.88 -2.08
CA VAL A 2 19.76 -16.48 -2.49
C VAL A 2 19.25 -16.31 -3.93
N ASN A 3 19.90 -16.89 -4.95
CA ASN A 3 19.42 -16.77 -6.34
C ASN A 3 17.98 -17.25 -6.56
N ALA A 4 17.54 -18.29 -5.83
CA ALA A 4 16.17 -18.80 -5.96
C ALA A 4 15.16 -17.86 -5.26
N TYR A 5 15.57 -17.26 -4.14
CA TYR A 5 14.80 -16.22 -3.46
C TYR A 5 14.68 -14.97 -4.34
N ASP A 6 15.78 -14.51 -4.96
CA ASP A 6 15.77 -13.36 -5.88
C ASP A 6 14.86 -13.60 -7.09
N ASN A 7 14.82 -14.84 -7.61
CA ASN A 7 13.87 -15.19 -8.68
C ASN A 7 12.40 -15.08 -8.22
N SER A 8 12.11 -15.35 -6.95
CA SER A 8 10.75 -15.18 -6.41
C SER A 8 10.38 -13.70 -6.28
N ILE A 9 11.34 -12.84 -5.95
CA ILE A 9 11.17 -11.37 -5.96
C ILE A 9 10.91 -10.90 -7.39
N LEU A 10 11.71 -11.35 -8.36
CA LEU A 10 11.51 -11.02 -9.77
C LEU A 10 10.13 -11.45 -10.28
N TYR A 11 9.65 -12.62 -9.85
CA TYR A 11 8.31 -13.08 -10.21
C TYR A 11 7.21 -12.28 -9.51
N THR A 12 7.42 -11.86 -8.27
CA THR A 12 6.51 -10.95 -7.55
C THR A 12 6.41 -9.60 -8.27
N ASP A 13 7.54 -9.02 -8.68
CA ASP A 13 7.58 -7.80 -9.50
C ASP A 13 6.80 -7.98 -10.81
N HIS A 14 6.99 -9.12 -11.49
CA HIS A 14 6.23 -9.45 -12.70
C HIS A 14 4.71 -9.46 -12.46
N VAL A 15 4.25 -10.14 -11.40
CA VAL A 15 2.82 -10.20 -11.04
C VAL A 15 2.26 -8.83 -10.68
N LEU A 16 2.99 -8.04 -9.89
CA LEU A 16 2.59 -6.67 -9.54
C LEU A 16 2.57 -5.76 -10.76
N GLY A 17 3.50 -5.93 -11.70
CA GLY A 17 3.51 -5.24 -12.99
C GLY A 17 2.26 -5.55 -13.83
N GLN A 18 1.87 -6.82 -13.92
CA GLN A 18 0.64 -7.23 -14.62
C GLN A 18 -0.62 -6.65 -13.96
N LEU A 19 -0.67 -6.63 -12.63
CA LEU A 19 -1.78 -5.99 -11.90
C LEU A 19 -1.83 -4.49 -12.19
N LEU A 20 -0.68 -3.81 -12.16
CA LEU A 20 -0.58 -2.39 -12.45
C LEU A 20 -1.06 -2.07 -13.88
N ASP A 21 -0.67 -2.86 -14.87
CA ASP A 21 -1.13 -2.70 -16.26
C ASP A 21 -2.64 -2.87 -16.38
N LEU A 22 -3.22 -3.85 -15.67
CA LEU A 22 -4.67 -4.04 -15.60
C LEU A 22 -5.40 -2.85 -14.97
N LEU A 23 -4.85 -2.27 -13.90
CA LEU A 23 -5.42 -1.11 -13.23
C LEU A 23 -5.34 0.15 -14.12
N LYS A 24 -4.19 0.41 -14.73
CA LYS A 24 -3.99 1.52 -15.67
C LYS A 24 -4.93 1.46 -16.87
N ALA A 25 -5.16 0.27 -17.43
CA ALA A 25 -6.10 0.09 -18.53
C ALA A 25 -7.56 0.47 -18.17
N ARG A 26 -7.86 0.62 -16.88
CA ARG A 26 -9.20 0.95 -16.35
C ARG A 26 -9.27 2.35 -15.73
N GLU A 27 -8.16 3.08 -15.64
CA GLU A 27 -8.08 4.33 -14.86
C GLU A 27 -8.88 5.49 -15.46
N GLN A 28 -9.24 5.43 -16.75
CA GLN A 28 -10.13 6.43 -17.37
C GLN A 28 -11.58 6.34 -16.87
N ARG A 29 -11.98 5.19 -16.32
CA ARG A 29 -13.34 4.92 -15.87
C ARG A 29 -13.44 4.74 -14.36
N PHE A 30 -12.34 4.36 -13.70
CA PHE A 30 -12.32 4.06 -12.28
C PHE A 30 -11.11 4.71 -11.61
N ASP A 31 -11.34 5.20 -10.39
CA ASP A 31 -10.28 5.54 -9.46
C ASP A 31 -9.66 4.23 -8.95
N THR A 32 -8.50 3.88 -9.48
CA THR A 32 -7.80 2.63 -9.15
C THR A 32 -6.59 2.89 -8.27
N ALA A 33 -6.31 1.95 -7.36
CA ALA A 33 -5.11 1.96 -6.55
C ALA A 33 -4.60 0.53 -6.35
N MET A 34 -3.30 0.40 -6.07
CA MET A 34 -2.64 -0.83 -5.66
C MET A 34 -1.88 -0.58 -4.37
N LEU A 35 -2.06 -1.46 -3.39
CA LEU A 35 -1.26 -1.52 -2.18
C LEU A 35 -0.77 -2.97 -2.02
N TYR A 36 0.54 -3.14 -1.97
CA TYR A 36 1.20 -4.41 -1.70
C TYR A 36 2.05 -4.26 -0.44
N VAL A 37 2.00 -5.27 0.43
CA VAL A 37 2.87 -5.42 1.58
C VAL A 37 3.12 -6.91 1.81
N SER A 38 4.37 -7.29 2.07
CA SER A 38 4.67 -8.67 2.49
C SER A 38 4.25 -8.88 3.94
N ASP A 39 3.73 -10.04 4.28
CA ASP A 39 3.36 -10.40 5.66
C ASP A 39 4.57 -10.47 6.59
N HIS A 40 5.66 -11.08 6.13
CA HIS A 40 6.96 -11.11 6.78
C HIS A 40 8.09 -11.24 5.75
N GLY A 41 9.34 -11.26 6.23
CA GLY A 41 10.53 -11.55 5.42
C GLY A 41 11.07 -12.97 5.66
N GLU A 42 12.28 -13.24 5.20
CA GLU A 42 12.88 -14.58 5.19
C GLU A 42 14.39 -14.52 5.54
N SER A 43 14.87 -15.40 6.41
CA SER A 43 16.32 -15.62 6.59
C SER A 43 16.83 -16.68 5.61
N LEU A 44 17.99 -16.42 5.01
CA LEU A 44 18.57 -17.23 3.93
C LEU A 44 19.92 -17.88 4.31
N GLY A 45 20.23 -17.90 5.61
CA GLY A 45 21.43 -18.51 6.18
C GLY A 45 22.28 -17.55 7.00
N GLU A 46 21.87 -16.29 7.16
CA GLU A 46 22.56 -15.30 7.98
C GLU A 46 22.69 -15.82 9.41
N LYS A 47 23.93 -15.89 9.91
CA LYS A 47 24.23 -16.40 11.26
C LYS A 47 23.68 -17.82 11.52
N GLY A 48 23.51 -18.62 10.47
CA GLY A 48 22.96 -19.98 10.54
C GLY A 48 21.45 -20.05 10.70
N VAL A 49 20.75 -18.91 10.60
CA VAL A 49 19.28 -18.86 10.63
C VAL A 49 18.74 -18.99 9.21
N TYR A 50 17.75 -19.86 9.05
CA TYR A 50 17.02 -20.07 7.81
C TYR A 50 15.53 -19.92 8.07
N LEU A 51 14.78 -19.69 6.99
CA LEU A 51 13.33 -19.56 7.01
C LEU A 51 12.85 -18.35 7.81
N HIS A 52 11.61 -18.41 8.27
CA HIS A 52 10.95 -17.41 9.09
C HIS A 52 10.30 -18.07 10.32
N GLY A 53 9.68 -17.25 11.18
CA GLY A 53 8.92 -17.73 12.34
C GLY A 53 9.70 -17.72 13.66
N LEU A 54 10.83 -17.01 13.72
CA LEU A 54 11.44 -16.73 15.01
C LEU A 54 10.51 -15.86 15.87
N PRO A 55 10.49 -16.04 17.20
CA PRO A 55 9.78 -15.14 18.09
C PRO A 55 10.18 -13.69 17.81
N TYR A 56 9.20 -12.79 17.66
CA TYR A 56 9.44 -11.42 17.17
C TYR A 56 10.56 -10.68 17.92
N ALA A 57 10.65 -10.87 19.24
CA ALA A 57 11.68 -10.23 20.10
C ALA A 57 13.12 -10.66 19.78
N MET A 58 13.32 -11.75 19.05
CA MET A 58 14.63 -12.26 18.62
C MET A 58 14.75 -12.42 17.09
N ALA A 59 13.69 -12.12 16.35
CA ALA A 59 13.68 -12.24 14.91
C ALA A 59 14.63 -11.19 14.29
N PRO A 60 15.49 -11.58 13.34
CA PRO A 60 16.39 -10.65 12.69
C PRO A 60 15.61 -9.71 11.75
N SER A 61 16.27 -8.64 11.29
CA SER A 61 15.67 -7.67 10.36
C SER A 61 15.14 -8.32 9.08
N GLU A 62 15.80 -9.39 8.64
CA GLU A 62 15.47 -10.18 7.46
C GLU A 62 14.07 -10.80 7.56
N GLN A 63 13.55 -11.08 8.76
CA GLN A 63 12.21 -11.62 8.97
C GLN A 63 11.16 -10.54 9.27
N THR A 64 11.57 -9.35 9.72
CA THR A 64 10.64 -8.32 10.24
C THR A 64 10.54 -7.08 9.35
N ARG A 65 11.54 -6.80 8.53
CA ARG A 65 11.55 -5.67 7.58
C ARG A 65 11.04 -6.14 6.22
N VAL A 66 9.85 -5.69 5.86
CA VAL A 66 9.15 -6.10 4.63
C VAL A 66 9.02 -4.98 3.60
N PRO A 67 8.91 -5.31 2.30
CA PRO A 67 8.57 -4.33 1.28
C PRO A 67 7.10 -3.91 1.40
N MET A 68 6.86 -2.63 1.12
CA MET A 68 5.52 -2.08 0.86
C MET A 68 5.59 -1.24 -0.41
N VAL A 69 4.62 -1.41 -1.31
CA VAL A 69 4.50 -0.65 -2.56
C VAL A 69 3.08 -0.10 -2.65
N ALA A 70 2.97 1.20 -2.88
CA ALA A 70 1.70 1.86 -3.15
C ALA A 70 1.75 2.55 -4.52
N TRP A 71 0.70 2.35 -5.31
CA TRP A 71 0.45 3.07 -6.54
C TRP A 71 -0.99 3.58 -6.53
N LEU A 72 -1.17 4.86 -6.84
CA LEU A 72 -2.49 5.49 -6.95
C LEU A 72 -2.62 6.03 -8.38
N SER A 73 -3.75 5.80 -9.04
CA SER A 73 -4.04 6.49 -10.30
C SER A 73 -4.17 7.99 -10.06
N GLU A 74 -4.02 8.80 -11.11
CA GLU A 74 -4.21 10.25 -10.98
C GLU A 74 -5.62 10.63 -10.53
N GLY A 75 -6.63 9.86 -10.97
CA GLY A 75 -8.02 10.00 -10.51
C GLY A 75 -8.12 9.74 -9.01
N PHE A 76 -7.63 8.58 -8.56
CA PHE A 76 -7.67 8.17 -7.16
C PHE A 76 -6.92 9.15 -6.24
N ALA A 77 -5.73 9.60 -6.62
CA ALA A 77 -4.96 10.55 -5.83
C ALA A 77 -5.70 11.89 -5.70
N ARG A 78 -6.33 12.37 -6.78
CA ARG A 78 -7.06 13.63 -6.82
C ARG A 78 -8.36 13.56 -6.02
N SER A 79 -9.14 12.50 -6.19
CA SER A 79 -10.39 12.28 -5.46
C SER A 79 -10.16 12.13 -3.96
N GLY A 80 -9.07 11.46 -3.58
CA GLY A 80 -8.66 11.35 -2.19
C GLY A 80 -7.98 12.58 -1.61
N GLY A 81 -7.61 13.59 -2.41
CA GLY A 81 -6.83 14.74 -1.95
C GLY A 81 -5.38 14.40 -1.57
N ALA A 82 -4.84 13.28 -2.07
CA ALA A 82 -3.49 12.82 -1.78
C ALA A 82 -2.44 13.52 -2.66
N SER A 83 -1.45 14.14 -2.02
CA SER A 83 -0.27 14.68 -2.72
C SER A 83 0.76 13.59 -3.01
N MET A 84 0.92 13.24 -4.28
CA MET A 84 1.92 12.26 -4.73
C MET A 84 3.37 12.73 -4.48
N GLU A 85 3.62 14.03 -4.49
CA GLU A 85 4.93 14.58 -4.16
C GLU A 85 5.25 14.36 -2.67
N CYS A 86 4.31 14.68 -1.79
CA CYS A 86 4.44 14.43 -0.35
C CYS A 86 4.66 12.94 -0.07
N LEU A 87 3.87 12.05 -0.69
CA LEU A 87 3.98 10.61 -0.48
C LEU A 87 5.37 10.09 -0.88
N ARG A 88 5.92 10.54 -2.02
CA ARG A 88 7.29 10.21 -2.43
C ARG A 88 8.34 10.73 -1.44
N GLY A 89 8.16 11.95 -0.91
CA GLY A 89 9.03 12.53 0.12
C GLY A 89 9.00 11.79 1.46
N ARG A 90 7.96 10.98 1.71
CA ARG A 90 7.79 10.19 2.93
C ARG A 90 8.09 8.70 2.76
N ARG A 91 8.59 8.25 1.61
CA ARG A 91 8.82 6.82 1.30
C ARG A 91 9.66 6.07 2.34
N ASP A 92 10.57 6.77 3.00
CA ASP A 92 11.51 6.21 3.98
C ASP A 92 11.04 6.42 5.43
N SER A 93 9.79 6.89 5.62
CA SER A 93 9.19 7.02 6.96
C SER A 93 9.01 5.63 7.59
N PRO A 94 9.26 5.48 8.90
CA PRO A 94 9.02 4.22 9.59
C PRO A 94 7.53 3.91 9.61
N LEU A 95 7.15 2.73 9.11
CA LEU A 95 5.80 2.19 9.09
C LEU A 95 5.81 0.73 9.52
N SER A 96 4.67 0.23 9.97
CA SER A 96 4.43 -1.19 10.28
C SER A 96 3.06 -1.63 9.73
N HIS A 97 2.74 -2.91 9.93
CA HIS A 97 1.39 -3.41 9.65
C HIS A 97 0.29 -2.73 10.49
N ASP A 98 0.64 -2.07 11.61
CA ASP A 98 -0.32 -1.31 12.42
C ASP A 98 -0.95 -0.16 11.62
N ASN A 99 -0.24 0.34 10.61
CA ASN A 99 -0.74 1.39 9.73
C ASN A 99 -1.76 0.90 8.70
N LEU A 100 -1.74 -0.39 8.35
CA LEU A 100 -2.47 -0.92 7.19
C LEU A 100 -3.98 -0.74 7.35
N PHE A 101 -4.53 -1.10 8.51
CA PHE A 101 -5.96 -1.03 8.77
C PHE A 101 -6.51 0.40 8.64
N HIS A 102 -5.86 1.35 9.32
CA HIS A 102 -6.30 2.74 9.31
C HIS A 102 -6.10 3.39 7.94
N SER A 103 -5.01 3.06 7.25
CA SER A 103 -4.75 3.55 5.89
C SER A 103 -5.81 3.07 4.90
N MET A 104 -6.26 1.81 4.99
CA MET A 104 -7.35 1.30 4.15
C MET A 104 -8.68 2.01 4.42
N LEU A 105 -9.03 2.26 5.69
CA LEU A 105 -10.23 3.04 6.03
C LEU A 105 -10.15 4.46 5.46
N GLY A 106 -8.99 5.11 5.58
CA GLY A 106 -8.73 6.44 5.02
C GLY A 106 -8.86 6.48 3.50
N LEU A 107 -8.18 5.56 2.79
CA LEU A 107 -8.25 5.41 1.34
C LEU A 107 -9.67 5.12 0.83
N MET A 108 -10.47 4.38 1.60
CA MET A 108 -11.84 4.04 1.21
C MET A 108 -12.89 5.06 1.66
N GLY A 109 -12.47 6.13 2.34
CA GLY A 109 -13.39 7.16 2.80
C GLY A 109 -14.29 6.74 3.97
N VAL A 110 -13.97 5.68 4.70
CA VAL A 110 -14.85 5.09 5.73
C VAL A 110 -14.78 5.89 7.02
N SER A 111 -15.92 6.43 7.46
CA SER A 111 -16.05 7.09 8.76
C SER A 111 -16.44 6.08 9.84
N THR A 112 -15.60 5.94 10.86
CA THR A 112 -15.83 5.03 11.98
C THR A 112 -15.05 5.47 13.21
N SER A 113 -15.56 5.18 14.41
CA SER A 113 -14.93 5.52 15.69
C SER A 113 -13.61 4.77 15.95
N VAL A 114 -13.35 3.70 15.20
CA VAL A 114 -12.10 2.92 15.32
C VAL A 114 -10.99 3.44 14.42
N TYR A 115 -11.25 4.43 13.55
CA TYR A 115 -10.21 5.04 12.73
C TYR A 115 -9.30 5.92 13.59
N ARG A 116 -7.98 5.81 13.37
CA ARG A 116 -6.94 6.58 14.06
C ARG A 116 -6.10 7.27 13.01
N GLU A 117 -6.21 8.59 12.97
CA GLU A 117 -5.59 9.45 11.97
C GLU A 117 -4.06 9.32 11.97
N GLU A 118 -3.46 9.15 13.16
CA GLU A 118 -2.03 9.01 13.36
C GLU A 118 -1.43 7.70 12.83
N LEU A 119 -2.28 6.70 12.54
CA LEU A 119 -1.87 5.42 11.95
C LEU A 119 -2.16 5.35 10.45
N ASP A 120 -2.81 6.34 9.85
CA ASP A 120 -3.05 6.41 8.42
C ASP A 120 -1.80 6.95 7.69
N LEU A 121 -1.19 6.11 6.86
CA LEU A 121 0.05 6.43 6.15
C LEU A 121 -0.14 7.50 5.06
N PHE A 122 -1.36 7.68 4.54
CA PHE A 122 -1.69 8.64 3.49
C PHE A 122 -2.13 9.99 4.05
N ARG A 123 -2.63 9.99 5.29
CA ARG A 123 -3.17 11.18 5.96
C ARG A 123 -2.22 12.37 6.01
N PRO A 124 -0.92 12.24 6.35
CA PRO A 124 0.00 13.37 6.36
C PRO A 124 0.14 14.06 5.00
N CYS A 125 -0.26 13.40 3.92
CA CYS A 125 -0.22 13.91 2.55
C CYS A 125 -1.60 14.30 2.01
N GLY A 126 -2.59 14.48 2.88
CA GLY A 126 -3.90 15.06 2.55
C GLY A 126 -5.04 14.06 2.36
N ALA A 127 -4.75 12.77 2.18
CA ALA A 127 -5.78 11.74 2.07
C ALA A 127 -6.63 11.67 3.35
N GLY A 128 -7.90 11.27 3.28
CA GLY A 128 -8.66 11.00 4.50
C GLY A 128 -10.14 10.63 4.32
N PRO A 129 -10.78 10.15 5.40
CA PRO A 129 -12.19 9.79 5.42
C PRO A 129 -13.08 10.97 4.99
N GLY A 130 -13.83 10.82 3.90
CA GLY A 130 -14.79 11.82 3.41
C GLY A 130 -14.43 12.52 2.10
N GLN A 131 -13.21 12.39 1.58
CA GLN A 131 -12.85 13.00 0.28
C GLN A 131 -13.08 12.05 -0.91
N VAL A 132 -12.73 10.77 -0.77
CA VAL A 132 -12.89 9.75 -1.83
C VAL A 132 -14.37 9.45 -2.14
N ALA A 133 -15.23 9.39 -1.12
CA ALA A 133 -16.67 9.15 -1.29
C ALA A 133 -17.39 10.33 -1.98
N ALA A 134 -16.95 11.57 -1.73
CA ALA A 134 -17.54 12.76 -2.34
C ALA A 134 -17.22 12.86 -3.83
N ALA A 135 -16.04 12.39 -4.26
CA ALA A 135 -15.66 12.34 -5.66
C ALA A 135 -16.39 11.23 -6.44
N ALA A 136 -16.47 10.02 -5.89
CA ALA A 136 -17.20 8.90 -6.50
C ALA A 136 -18.70 9.23 -6.71
N ALA A 137 -19.31 9.97 -5.78
CA ALA A 137 -20.68 10.45 -5.92
C ALA A 137 -20.84 11.50 -7.04
N ASN A 138 -19.86 12.38 -7.23
CA ASN A 138 -19.90 13.42 -8.26
C ASN A 138 -19.68 12.87 -9.68
N ASP A 139 -18.87 11.83 -9.86
CA ASP A 139 -18.64 11.23 -11.18
C ASP A 139 -19.79 10.31 -11.63
N ALA A 140 -20.49 9.67 -10.69
CA ALA A 140 -21.73 8.95 -10.97
C ALA A 140 -22.86 9.87 -11.45
N VAL A 141 -22.90 11.12 -10.97
CA VAL A 141 -23.88 12.14 -11.40
C VAL A 141 -23.53 12.71 -12.79
N ARG A 142 -22.24 12.78 -13.15
CA ARG A 142 -21.79 13.30 -14.47
C ARG A 142 -21.85 12.28 -15.61
N SER A 143 -21.99 11.00 -15.31
CA SER A 143 -22.02 9.90 -16.27
C SER A 143 -23.43 9.31 -16.51
N ALA A 144 -24.46 9.86 -15.86
CA ALA A 144 -25.85 9.55 -16.15
C ALA A 144 -26.31 10.35 -17.40
N PRO A 145 -26.93 9.70 -18.41
CA PRO A 145 -27.42 10.36 -19.62
C PRO A 145 -28.60 11.31 -19.37
#